data_AF-A0A1B0GM54-F1
#
_entry.id   AF-A0A1B0GM54-F1
#
_cell.length_a   1.000
_cell.length_b   1.000
_cell.length_c   1.000
_cell.angle_alpha   90.00
_cell.angle_beta   90.00
_cell.angle_gamma   90.00
#
_symmetry.space_group_name_H-M   'P 1'
#
loop_
_entity.id
_entity.type
_entity.pdbx_description
1 polymer ?
#
loop_
_entity_poly.entity_id
_entity_poly.type
_entity_poly.pdbx_seq_one_letter_code
_entity_poly.pdbx_strand_id
1 'polypeptide(L)' 'MHKYQPRFHLVRANDILKLPYSTFRTYVFKETEFIAVTAYQNEKITQLKIDNNPFAKGFRDSGAGKREK' A
#
# COMPACT_ATOMS: atom_id res chain seq x y z
N MET A 1 -13.14 8.21 4.95
CA MET A 1 -11.94 7.73 5.66
C MET A 1 -12.24 6.35 6.23
N HIS A 2 -12.02 5.29 5.44
CA HIS A 2 -12.35 3.92 5.86
C HIS A 2 -11.08 3.10 6.02
N LYS A 3 -11.07 2.23 7.03
CA LYS A 3 -9.99 1.24 7.25
C LYS A 3 -10.27 0.00 6.41
N TYR A 4 -9.21 -0.55 5.81
CA TYR A 4 -9.26 -1.76 4.99
C TYR A 4 -8.16 -2.74 5.42
N GLN A 5 -8.44 -4.03 5.22
CA GLN A 5 -7.53 -5.15 5.47
C GLN A 5 -7.31 -5.91 4.14
N PRO A 6 -6.10 -5.87 3.56
CA PRO A 6 -5.75 -6.73 2.43
C PRO A 6 -5.90 -8.21 2.75
N ARG A 7 -6.30 -9.00 1.74
CA ARG A 7 -6.45 -10.46 1.83
C ARG A 7 -5.75 -11.11 0.64
N PHE A 8 -4.95 -12.13 0.90
CA PHE A 8 -4.33 -12.95 -0.14
C PHE A 8 -5.10 -14.27 -0.26
N HIS A 9 -5.39 -14.67 -1.49
CA HIS A 9 -6.19 -15.86 -1.77
C HIS A 9 -5.42 -16.83 -2.65
N LEU A 10 -5.30 -18.08 -2.20
CA LEU A 10 -4.76 -19.19 -2.99
C LEU A 10 -5.89 -20.13 -3.39
N VAL A 11 -6.02 -20.37 -4.69
CA VAL A 11 -7.03 -21.26 -5.27
C VAL A 11 -6.32 -22.23 -6.20
N ARG A 12 -6.51 -23.53 -5.99
CA ARG A 12 -6.07 -24.56 -6.93
C ARG A 12 -7.16 -24.78 -7.97
N ALA A 13 -7.02 -24.12 -9.11
CA ALA A 13 -7.94 -24.25 -10.24
C ALA A 13 -7.15 -24.32 -11.55
N ASN A 14 -7.74 -24.94 -12.58
CA ASN A 14 -7.19 -24.97 -13.93
C ASN A 14 -7.93 -24.02 -14.90
N ASP A 15 -8.96 -23.32 -14.41
CA ASP A 15 -9.77 -22.35 -15.16
C ASP A 15 -10.37 -21.31 -14.19
N ILE A 16 -10.41 -20.06 -14.63
CA ILE A 16 -10.99 -18.91 -13.91
C ILE A 16 -12.52 -19.08 -13.73
N LEU A 17 -13.21 -19.70 -14.70
CA LEU A 17 -14.66 -19.92 -14.63
C LEU A 17 -15.08 -20.81 -13.46
N LYS A 18 -14.15 -21.59 -12.90
CA LYS A 18 -14.38 -22.45 -11.73
C LYS A 18 -14.18 -21.73 -10.40
N LEU A 19 -13.63 -20.50 -10.39
CA LEU A 19 -13.37 -19.76 -9.16
C LEU A 19 -14.62 -19.63 -8.26
N PRO A 20 -15.82 -19.30 -8.75
CA PRO A 20 -17.00 -19.16 -7.88
C PRO A 20 -17.37 -20.42 -7.10
N TYR A 21 -16.95 -21.60 -7.58
CA TYR A 21 -17.24 -22.91 -6.97
C TYR A 21 -16.01 -23.54 -6.30
N SER A 22 -14.86 -22.87 -6.34
CA SER A 22 -13.60 -23.40 -5.81
C SER A 22 -13.41 -23.04 -4.34
N THR A 23 -12.65 -23.86 -3.62
CA THR A 23 -12.26 -23.54 -2.24
C THR A 23 -11.13 -22.51 -2.22
N PHE A 24 -11.32 -21.44 -1.46
CA PHE A 24 -10.31 -20.40 -1.25
C PHE A 24 -9.55 -20.65 0.05
N ARG A 25 -8.23 -20.79 -0.04
CA ARG A 25 -7.36 -20.61 1.14
C ARG A 25 -7.05 -19.12 1.26
N THR A 26 -7.57 -18.49 2.32
CA THR A 26 -7.39 -17.06 2.54
C THR A 26 -6.38 -16.80 3.65
N TYR A 27 -5.44 -15.91 3.37
CA TYR A 27 -4.41 -15.45 4.29
C TYR A 27 -4.58 -13.95 4.53
N VAL A 28 -4.44 -13.55 5.79
CA VAL A 28 -4.62 -12.16 6.23
C VAL A 28 -3.40 -11.76 7.03
N PHE A 29 -2.79 -10.63 6.65
CA PHE A 29 -1.63 -10.04 7.29
C PHE A 29 -2.08 -8.76 7.99
N LYS A 30 -2.27 -8.80 9.32
CA LYS A 30 -2.83 -7.68 10.10
C LYS A 30 -1.95 -6.43 10.04
N GLU A 31 -0.65 -6.60 9.86
CA GLU A 31 0.33 -5.54 9.66
C GLU A 31 0.12 -4.75 8.36
N THR A 32 -0.73 -5.23 7.45
CA THR A 32 -1.05 -4.56 6.18
C THR A 32 -2.35 -3.76 6.20
N GLU A 33 -3.01 -3.61 7.37
CA GLU A 33 -4.16 -2.71 7.50
C GLU A 33 -3.78 -1.26 7.15
N PHE A 34 -4.67 -0.56 6.46
CA PHE A 34 -4.49 0.85 6.13
C PHE A 34 -5.82 1.61 6.08
N ILE A 35 -5.75 2.95 6.07
CA ILE A 35 -6.91 3.81 5.85
C ILE A 35 -6.77 4.43 4.46
N ALA A 36 -7.80 4.31 3.63
CA ALA A 36 -7.83 4.96 2.34
C ALA A 36 -8.03 6.48 2.50
N VAL A 37 -7.22 7.26 1.80
CA VAL A 37 -7.19 8.73 1.86
C VAL A 37 -7.05 9.32 0.46
N THR A 38 -7.56 10.54 0.26
CA THR A 38 -7.30 11.33 -0.95
C THR A 38 -5.98 12.11 -0.87
N ALA A 39 -5.53 12.44 0.34
CA ALA A 39 -4.25 13.05 0.64
C ALA A 39 -3.74 12.59 2.02
N TYR A 40 -2.42 12.48 2.18
CA TYR A 40 -1.83 12.11 3.47
C TYR A 40 -2.18 13.11 4.56
N GLN A 41 -2.53 12.61 5.75
CA GLN A 41 -2.85 13.42 6.93
C GLN A 41 -1.73 13.40 7.97
N ASN A 42 -0.92 12.33 7.99
CA ASN A 42 0.19 12.16 8.93
C ASN A 42 1.52 12.32 8.21
N GLU A 43 2.25 13.38 8.55
CA GLU A 43 3.55 13.71 7.93
C GLU A 43 4.60 12.60 8.10
N LYS A 44 4.56 11.84 9.21
CA LYS A 44 5.49 10.71 9.40
C LYS A 44 5.26 9.61 8.36
N ILE A 45 4.01 9.37 7.97
CA ILE A 45 3.70 8.43 6.88
C ILE A 45 4.15 9.00 5.54
N THR A 46 3.96 10.30 5.30
CA THR A 46 4.46 10.97 4.09
C THR A 46 5.97 10.81 3.97
N GLN A 47 6.73 11.10 5.03
CA GLN A 47 8.19 10.95 5.03
C GLN A 47 8.62 9.50 4.83
N LEU A 48 8.00 8.55 5.55
CA LEU A 48 8.26 7.12 5.35
C LEU A 48 8.03 6.70 3.89
N LYS A 49 6.97 7.21 3.24
CA LYS A 49 6.70 6.95 1.83
C LYS A 49 7.73 7.60 0.90
N ILE A 50 8.15 8.84 1.18
CA ILE A 50 9.21 9.53 0.44
C ILE A 50 10.51 8.72 0.47
N ASP A 51 10.94 8.31 1.66
CA ASP A 51 12.22 7.62 1.87
C ASP A 51 12.27 6.25 1.20
N ASN A 52 11.15 5.52 1.20
CA ASN A 52 11.12 4.11 0.77
C ASN A 52 10.60 3.90 -0.66
N ASN A 53 9.79 4.80 -1.22
CA ASN A 53 9.27 4.66 -2.58
C ASN A 53 10.23 5.27 -3.62
N PRO A 54 10.82 4.49 -4.56
CA PRO A 54 11.74 5.01 -5.57
C PRO A 54 11.14 6.13 -6.45
N PHE A 55 9.84 6.11 -6.68
CA PHE A 55 9.14 7.13 -7.48
C PHE A 55 9.01 8.48 -6.75
N ALA A 56 9.27 8.52 -5.44
CA ALA A 56 9.24 9.73 -4.63
C ALA A 56 10.64 10.31 -4.35
N LYS A 57 11.70 9.80 -5.01
CA LYS A 57 13.09 10.19 -4.74
C LYS A 57 13.34 11.71 -4.86
N GLY A 58 12.67 12.41 -5.78
CA GLY A 58 12.82 13.86 -5.95
C GLY A 58 12.45 14.70 -4.71
N PHE A 59 11.66 14.14 -3.80
CA PHE A 59 11.28 14.80 -2.55
C PHE A 59 12.24 14.52 -1.39
N ARG A 60 13.16 13.56 -1.53
CA ARG A 60 14.13 13.20 -0.47
C ARG A 60 15.17 14.28 -0.24
N ASP A 61 15.73 14.81 -1.32
CA ASP A 61 16.83 15.78 -1.27
C ASP A 61 16.33 17.23 -1.10
N SER A 62 15.02 17.45 -1.22
CA SER A 62 14.38 18.76 -1.01
C SER A 62 14.40 19.23 0.46
N GLY A 63 14.83 18.39 1.40
CA GLY A 63 15.14 18.79 2.78
C GLY A 63 16.50 19.48 2.96
N ALA A 64 17.41 19.36 1.98
CA ALA A 64 18.74 19.99 2.00
C ALA A 64 18.85 21.22 1.07
N GLY A 65 17.79 21.52 0.32
CA GLY A 65 17.73 22.64 -0.60
C GLY A 65 16.82 23.75 -0.09
N LYS A 66 17.18 24.42 1.01
CA LYS A 66 16.86 25.85 1.11
C LYS A 66 17.55 26.50 -0.08
N ARG A 67 16.81 26.66 -1.19
CA ARG A 67 17.17 27.63 -2.22
C ARG A 67 17.09 28.98 -1.54
N GLU A 68 18.22 29.45 -1.00
CA GLU A 68 18.47 30.86 -0.84
C GLU A 68 18.26 31.52 -2.20
N LYS A 69 17.19 32.30 -2.29
CA LYS A 69 17.05 33.43 -3.18
C LYS A 69 16.29 34.51 -2.43
#